data_AF-A0A970AA48-F1
#
_entry.id   AF-A0A970AA48-F1
#
_cell.length_a   1.000
_cell.length_b   1.000
_cell.length_c   1.000
_cell.angle_alpha   90.00
_cell.angle_beta   90.00
_cell.angle_gamma   90.00
#
_symmetry.space_group_name_H-M   'P 1'
#
loop_
_entity.id
_entity.type
_entity.pdbx_description
1 polymer ?
#
loop_
_entity_poly.entity_id
_entity_poly.type
_entity_poly.pdbx_seq_one_letter_code
_entity_poly.pdbx_strand_id
1 'polypeptide(L)'
;MAEFRKYLTAEEISEGRLTWTKDDDAVISEIFPQALLFSMKIDDEILTGLSVDREKRSLFVGEVIKNFAPGSEILLISPKTENAPVQCHIMVPQEQMIIQKRLSLQEYNGRYLKWFAREDNLYARLFLYKANYNIEIFGKQIKGRAPDFEKRKLFIGNLITVFSPGDDLLIRWATAEDSEIPVLKIEHISKAEQKVDGNAQMRAMVSRILSSAPISGYDKAELHTLILMLDENKKLWEKNTLLQEENQSLKEHLKLLESVCEQFSSNSMFQYRRDFEQFVLNRPGQIEKGLKVVLRDLVIELPTGRQKTLDALCIDRLGVYTACQFIYKSDMQEIDENIALIQYLHDNKQALKKFLPDPELEIADVRGLIIADSENDDLLEKSVQSGIKLAVVKTGSLIETWE
;
A
#
# COMPACT_ATOMS: atom_id res chain seq x y z
N MET A 1 13.27 -15.48 -34.97
CA MET A 1 13.36 -14.03 -35.23
C MET A 1 14.09 -13.47 -34.03
N ALA A 2 15.26 -12.87 -34.23
CA ALA A 2 16.07 -12.41 -33.11
C ALA A 2 15.56 -11.06 -32.61
N GLU A 3 15.52 -10.90 -31.29
CA GLU A 3 15.15 -9.66 -30.61
C GLU A 3 16.25 -9.27 -29.62
N PHE A 4 16.65 -8.00 -29.64
CA PHE A 4 17.58 -7.42 -28.67
C PHE A 4 16.89 -6.27 -27.96
N ARG A 5 17.01 -6.22 -26.62
CA ARG A 5 16.38 -5.20 -25.77
C ARG A 5 17.41 -4.60 -24.83
N LYS A 6 17.44 -3.27 -24.76
CA LYS A 6 18.35 -2.52 -23.86
C LYS A 6 17.70 -1.22 -23.39
N TYR A 7 18.06 -0.74 -22.21
CA TYR A 7 17.79 0.64 -21.78
C TYR A 7 18.92 1.57 -22.24
N LEU A 8 18.57 2.63 -22.98
CA LEU A 8 19.50 3.62 -23.50
C LEU A 8 20.11 4.48 -22.38
N THR A 9 21.43 4.58 -22.36
CA THR A 9 22.15 5.46 -21.42
C THR A 9 22.15 6.92 -21.90
N ALA A 10 22.45 7.85 -20.98
CA ALA A 10 22.54 9.27 -21.33
C ALA A 10 23.70 9.59 -22.29
N GLU A 11 24.80 8.86 -22.17
CA GLU A 11 25.99 8.96 -23.02
C GLU A 11 25.63 8.55 -24.46
N GLU A 12 25.06 7.36 -24.65
CA GLU A 12 24.57 6.84 -25.95
C GLU A 12 23.63 7.80 -26.67
N ILE A 13 22.71 8.42 -25.93
CA ILE A 13 21.78 9.39 -26.50
C ILE A 13 22.54 10.66 -26.90
N SER A 14 23.38 11.22 -26.02
CA SER A 14 24.17 12.42 -26.33
C SER A 14 25.13 12.24 -27.52
N GLU A 15 25.66 11.03 -27.72
CA GLU A 15 26.50 10.68 -28.87
C GLU A 15 25.70 10.30 -30.13
N GLY A 16 24.40 9.98 -30.01
CA GLY A 16 23.61 9.41 -31.11
C GLY A 16 24.09 8.00 -31.50
N ARG A 17 24.55 7.21 -30.53
CA ARG A 17 25.23 5.91 -30.74
C ARG A 17 24.64 4.84 -29.83
N LEU A 18 24.31 3.69 -30.41
CA LEU A 18 23.96 2.48 -29.68
C LEU A 18 25.22 1.65 -29.37
N THR A 19 25.27 1.06 -28.19
CA THR A 19 26.33 0.14 -27.75
C THR A 19 25.75 -1.13 -27.11
N TRP A 20 26.48 -2.23 -27.14
CA TRP A 20 26.09 -3.49 -26.49
C TRP A 20 27.30 -4.20 -25.88
N THR A 21 27.05 -5.22 -25.05
CA THR A 21 28.10 -5.96 -24.35
C THR A 21 28.54 -7.19 -25.14
N LYS A 22 29.66 -7.81 -24.75
CA LYS A 22 30.16 -9.02 -25.41
C LYS A 22 29.18 -10.19 -25.34
N ASP A 23 28.36 -10.25 -24.29
CA ASP A 23 27.39 -11.33 -24.09
C ASP A 23 26.22 -11.23 -25.10
N ASP A 24 25.99 -10.03 -25.67
CA ASP A 24 24.97 -9.76 -26.67
C ASP A 24 25.43 -10.03 -28.12
N ASP A 25 26.74 -10.24 -28.35
CA ASP A 25 27.35 -10.32 -29.70
C ASP A 25 26.69 -11.37 -30.61
N ALA A 26 26.21 -12.49 -30.03
CA ALA A 26 25.51 -13.55 -30.76
C ALA A 26 24.15 -13.08 -31.29
N VAL A 27 23.31 -12.50 -30.41
CA VAL A 27 21.97 -12.00 -30.76
C VAL A 27 22.05 -10.84 -31.75
N ILE A 28 22.97 -9.91 -31.50
CA ILE A 28 23.23 -8.77 -32.39
C ILE A 28 23.67 -9.22 -33.78
N SER A 29 24.41 -10.33 -33.88
CA SER A 29 24.85 -10.89 -35.17
C SER A 29 23.73 -11.53 -35.99
N GLU A 30 22.61 -11.91 -35.37
CA GLU A 30 21.40 -12.37 -36.06
C GLU A 30 20.46 -11.21 -36.45
N ILE A 31 20.58 -10.05 -35.79
CA ILE A 31 19.73 -8.88 -36.05
C ILE A 31 20.32 -7.99 -37.13
N PHE A 32 21.61 -7.65 -37.03
CA PHE A 32 22.27 -6.79 -38.01
C PHE A 32 22.83 -7.59 -39.19
N PRO A 33 22.52 -7.19 -40.43
CA PRO A 33 23.08 -7.82 -41.63
C PRO A 33 24.62 -7.91 -41.61
N GLN A 34 25.14 -8.86 -42.39
CA GLN A 34 26.57 -8.96 -42.71
C GLN A 34 27.02 -7.90 -43.74
N ALA A 35 26.08 -7.16 -44.33
CA ALA A 35 26.36 -6.10 -45.29
C ALA A 35 27.07 -4.89 -44.64
N LEU A 36 27.98 -4.26 -45.40
CA LEU A 36 28.73 -3.06 -44.99
C LEU A 36 27.82 -1.89 -44.60
N LEU A 37 26.68 -1.77 -45.26
CA LEU A 37 25.66 -0.77 -45.04
C LEU A 37 24.28 -1.44 -45.00
N PHE A 38 23.42 -0.97 -44.12
CA PHE A 38 22.03 -1.42 -44.00
C PHE A 38 21.09 -0.25 -43.70
N SER A 39 19.79 -0.54 -43.66
CA SER A 39 18.76 0.42 -43.28
C SER A 39 18.07 -0.03 -41.99
N MET A 40 17.65 0.93 -41.16
CA MET A 40 16.90 0.69 -39.93
C MET A 40 15.67 1.59 -39.94
N LYS A 41 14.50 1.01 -39.62
CA LYS A 41 13.26 1.78 -39.45
C LYS A 41 13.10 2.09 -37.96
N ILE A 42 13.09 3.36 -37.59
CA ILE A 42 12.74 3.84 -36.24
C ILE A 42 11.36 4.48 -36.34
N ASP A 43 10.38 3.89 -35.66
CA ASP A 43 8.97 4.30 -35.65
C ASP A 43 8.36 4.47 -37.05
N ASP A 44 8.40 5.65 -37.68
CA ASP A 44 8.01 5.85 -39.09
C ASP A 44 9.13 6.37 -40.01
N GLU A 45 10.31 6.68 -39.48
CA GLU A 45 11.48 7.12 -40.25
C GLU A 45 12.35 5.92 -40.67
N ILE A 46 12.89 5.95 -41.90
CA ILE A 46 13.83 4.94 -42.39
C ILE A 46 15.21 5.58 -42.54
N LEU A 47 16.09 5.26 -41.59
CA LEU A 47 17.52 5.57 -41.68
C LEU A 47 18.20 4.60 -42.64
N THR A 48 19.03 5.14 -43.53
CA THR A 48 19.72 4.36 -44.57
C THR A 48 21.23 4.63 -44.52
N GLY A 49 22.04 3.68 -45.00
CA GLY A 49 23.50 3.82 -45.00
C GLY A 49 24.12 3.69 -43.60
N LEU A 50 23.46 2.98 -42.68
CA LEU A 50 23.98 2.70 -41.35
C LEU A 50 25.06 1.61 -41.40
N SER A 51 26.07 1.71 -40.53
CA SER A 51 27.16 0.73 -40.45
C SER A 51 27.46 0.36 -39.00
N VAL A 52 27.75 -0.93 -38.78
CA VAL A 52 27.98 -1.52 -37.46
C VAL A 52 29.47 -1.70 -37.20
N ASP A 53 30.02 -1.00 -36.22
CA ASP A 53 31.38 -1.26 -35.73
C ASP A 53 31.34 -2.43 -34.74
N ARG A 54 31.45 -3.64 -35.28
CA ARG A 54 31.38 -4.90 -34.51
C ARG A 54 32.55 -5.06 -33.53
N GLU A 55 33.72 -4.49 -33.80
CA GLU A 55 34.88 -4.57 -32.90
C GLU A 55 34.67 -3.68 -31.66
N LYS A 56 34.17 -2.45 -31.86
CA LYS A 56 33.84 -1.52 -30.77
C LYS A 56 32.46 -1.75 -30.14
N ARG A 57 31.68 -2.72 -30.66
CA ARG A 57 30.29 -3.00 -30.27
C ARG A 57 29.40 -1.77 -30.29
N SER A 58 29.48 -1.02 -31.40
CA SER A 58 28.74 0.22 -31.55
C SER A 58 28.10 0.41 -32.92
N LEU A 59 26.98 1.12 -32.95
CA LEU A 59 26.26 1.54 -34.14
C LEU A 59 25.94 3.03 -33.99
N PHE A 60 26.41 3.86 -34.93
CA PHE A 60 26.03 5.26 -34.98
C PHE A 60 24.68 5.41 -35.69
N VAL A 61 23.73 6.07 -35.04
CA VAL A 61 22.35 6.27 -35.52
C VAL A 61 22.04 7.75 -35.75
N GLY A 62 22.77 8.66 -35.09
CA GLY A 62 22.67 10.10 -35.30
C GLY A 62 21.55 10.77 -34.48
N GLU A 63 21.08 11.92 -35.00
CA GLU A 63 20.17 12.83 -34.27
C GLU A 63 18.83 12.19 -33.88
N VAL A 64 18.34 11.18 -34.60
CA VAL A 64 17.06 10.54 -34.29
C VAL A 64 17.05 9.98 -32.86
N ILE A 65 18.14 9.38 -32.39
CA ILE A 65 18.24 8.87 -31.00
C ILE A 65 18.32 10.00 -29.96
N LYS A 66 18.86 11.18 -30.31
CA LYS A 66 18.93 12.34 -29.40
C LYS A 66 17.57 12.90 -29.00
N ASN A 67 16.55 12.65 -29.81
CA ASN A 67 15.17 13.05 -29.52
C ASN A 67 14.52 12.21 -28.41
N PHE A 68 15.08 11.05 -28.06
CA PHE A 68 14.55 10.15 -27.04
C PHE A 68 15.19 10.39 -25.66
N ALA A 69 14.45 10.10 -24.60
CA ALA A 69 14.91 10.35 -23.24
C ALA A 69 15.87 9.23 -22.76
N PRO A 70 16.98 9.56 -22.06
CA PRO A 70 17.73 8.60 -21.26
C PRO A 70 16.84 7.71 -20.38
N GLY A 71 17.12 6.40 -20.42
CA GLY A 71 16.30 5.34 -19.85
C GLY A 71 15.28 4.71 -20.80
N SER A 72 15.07 5.23 -22.02
CA SER A 72 14.18 4.60 -23.02
C SER A 72 14.59 3.17 -23.34
N GLU A 73 13.62 2.26 -23.53
CA GLU A 73 13.89 0.89 -23.94
C GLU A 73 13.95 0.81 -25.47
N ILE A 74 15.09 0.41 -26.02
CA ILE A 74 15.20 0.08 -27.44
C ILE A 74 14.95 -1.41 -27.65
N LEU A 75 14.09 -1.73 -28.61
CA LEU A 75 13.83 -3.06 -29.13
C LEU A 75 14.27 -3.12 -30.59
N LEU A 76 15.30 -3.91 -30.87
CA LEU A 76 15.75 -4.22 -32.23
C LEU A 76 15.25 -5.60 -32.65
N ILE A 77 14.73 -5.72 -33.87
CA ILE A 77 14.17 -6.97 -34.41
C ILE A 77 14.80 -7.28 -35.77
N SER A 78 15.28 -8.51 -35.94
CA SER A 78 15.83 -9.01 -37.20
C SER A 78 14.84 -8.84 -38.37
N PRO A 79 15.25 -8.31 -39.54
CA PRO A 79 14.36 -8.11 -40.67
C PRO A 79 13.80 -9.45 -41.20
N LYS A 80 12.54 -9.43 -41.66
CA LYS A 80 11.84 -10.65 -42.15
C LYS A 80 12.31 -11.12 -43.53
N THR A 81 12.98 -10.27 -44.29
CA THR A 81 13.55 -10.57 -45.61
C THR A 81 14.93 -9.92 -45.73
N GLU A 82 15.78 -10.50 -46.58
CA GLU A 82 17.23 -10.22 -46.67
C GLU A 82 17.58 -8.75 -47.00
N ASN A 83 16.63 -7.97 -47.55
CA ASN A 83 16.78 -6.56 -47.88
C ASN A 83 15.80 -5.62 -47.12
N ALA A 84 15.03 -6.13 -46.15
CA ALA A 84 14.16 -5.28 -45.34
C ALA A 84 14.97 -4.50 -44.28
N PRO A 85 14.56 -3.29 -43.90
CA PRO A 85 15.21 -2.56 -42.82
C PRO A 85 15.04 -3.29 -41.48
N VAL A 86 16.09 -3.27 -40.65
CA VAL A 86 16.03 -3.69 -39.24
C VAL A 86 14.94 -2.87 -38.56
N GLN A 87 14.01 -3.52 -37.85
CA GLN A 87 12.97 -2.77 -37.13
C GLN A 87 13.52 -2.35 -35.77
N CYS A 88 13.37 -1.08 -35.45
CA CYS A 88 13.76 -0.47 -34.20
C CYS A 88 12.54 0.24 -33.61
N HIS A 89 12.14 -0.17 -32.40
CA HIS A 89 11.11 0.50 -31.62
C HIS A 89 11.77 1.09 -30.38
N ILE A 90 11.54 2.38 -30.11
CA ILE A 90 12.08 3.04 -28.92
C ILE A 90 10.89 3.42 -28.03
N MET A 91 10.79 2.77 -26.88
CA MET A 91 9.73 3.01 -25.90
C MET A 91 10.24 4.00 -24.86
N VAL A 92 9.71 5.23 -24.88
CA VAL A 92 10.04 6.26 -23.88
C VAL A 92 9.53 5.81 -22.50
N PRO A 93 10.28 5.97 -21.40
CA PRO A 93 9.89 5.42 -20.09
C PRO A 93 8.57 6.00 -19.55
N GLN A 94 8.16 7.16 -20.05
CA GLN A 94 7.01 7.92 -19.58
C GLN A 94 5.71 7.56 -20.32
N GLU A 95 5.78 7.12 -21.59
CA GLU A 95 4.59 6.90 -22.43
C GLU A 95 3.82 5.62 -22.07
N GLN A 96 4.49 4.62 -21.50
CA GLN A 96 3.84 3.38 -21.04
C GLN A 96 3.73 3.28 -19.51
N MET A 97 4.26 4.23 -18.74
CA MET A 97 4.20 4.16 -17.27
C MET A 97 2.89 4.71 -16.71
N ILE A 98 1.97 3.77 -16.53
CA ILE A 98 0.70 3.94 -15.83
C ILE A 98 0.82 3.31 -14.44
N ILE A 99 0.60 4.09 -13.38
CA ILE A 99 0.45 3.57 -12.02
C ILE A 99 -1.03 3.56 -11.66
N GLN A 100 -1.57 2.39 -11.36
CA GLN A 100 -2.88 2.23 -10.73
C GLN A 100 -2.69 2.13 -9.22
N LYS A 101 -3.36 2.99 -8.45
CA LYS A 101 -3.19 3.06 -7.00
C LYS A 101 -4.48 3.45 -6.30
N ARG A 102 -4.87 2.69 -5.29
CA ARG A 102 -5.98 3.06 -4.40
C ARG A 102 -5.53 4.08 -3.35
N LEU A 103 -6.30 5.15 -3.19
CA LEU A 103 -6.02 6.25 -2.26
C LEU A 103 -6.38 5.86 -0.82
N SER A 104 -5.41 5.89 0.10
CA SER A 104 -5.68 5.64 1.52
C SER A 104 -6.10 6.92 2.29
N LEU A 105 -6.77 6.74 3.42
CA LEU A 105 -7.16 7.84 4.32
C LEU A 105 -5.95 8.64 4.84
N GLN A 106 -4.83 7.97 5.12
CA GLN A 106 -3.59 8.63 5.57
C GLN A 106 -2.98 9.52 4.48
N GLU A 107 -3.05 9.11 3.22
CA GLU A 107 -2.57 9.86 2.06
C GLU A 107 -3.46 11.07 1.77
N TYR A 108 -4.79 10.87 1.81
CA TYR A 108 -5.77 11.93 1.65
C TYR A 108 -5.62 13.04 2.71
N ASN A 109 -5.53 12.66 3.99
CA ASN A 109 -5.31 13.60 5.10
C ASN A 109 -3.91 14.25 5.03
N GLY A 110 -2.89 13.48 4.69
CA GLY A 110 -1.50 13.93 4.61
C GLY A 110 -1.16 14.78 3.37
N ARG A 111 -2.06 14.87 2.38
CA ARG A 111 -1.87 15.61 1.11
C ARG A 111 -0.70 15.09 0.25
N TYR A 112 -0.42 13.78 0.33
CA TYR A 112 0.62 13.10 -0.44
C TYR A 112 0.15 11.73 -0.94
N LEU A 113 0.79 11.21 -1.99
CA LEU A 113 0.73 9.80 -2.37
C LEU A 113 1.98 9.07 -1.87
N LYS A 114 1.83 7.85 -1.38
CA LYS A 114 2.90 7.00 -0.85
C LYS A 114 3.04 5.74 -1.69
N TRP A 115 4.25 5.19 -1.78
CA TRP A 115 4.52 3.89 -2.39
C TRP A 115 5.34 2.98 -1.48
N PHE A 116 5.38 1.70 -1.81
CA PHE A 116 6.13 0.68 -1.09
C PHE A 116 7.56 0.54 -1.64
N ALA A 117 8.51 0.02 -0.84
CA ALA A 117 9.90 -0.11 -1.28
C ALA A 117 10.10 -0.92 -2.56
N ARG A 118 9.26 -1.95 -2.80
CA ARG A 118 9.25 -2.72 -4.06
C ARG A 118 8.88 -1.89 -5.31
N GLU A 119 8.24 -0.74 -5.12
CA GLU A 119 7.83 0.19 -6.17
C GLU A 119 8.87 1.31 -6.37
N ASP A 120 9.95 1.38 -5.58
CA ASP A 120 10.98 2.44 -5.68
C ASP A 120 11.56 2.54 -7.10
N ASN A 121 11.85 1.42 -7.75
CA ASN A 121 12.33 1.39 -9.15
C ASN A 121 11.29 1.93 -10.16
N LEU A 122 10.01 1.73 -9.90
CA LEU A 122 8.91 2.15 -10.77
C LEU A 122 8.67 3.66 -10.62
N TYR A 123 8.70 4.19 -9.39
CA TYR A 123 8.65 5.64 -9.15
C TYR A 123 9.94 6.35 -9.59
N ALA A 124 11.12 5.71 -9.46
CA ALA A 124 12.38 6.24 -10.00
C ALA A 124 12.33 6.37 -11.53
N ARG A 125 11.74 5.39 -12.23
CA ARG A 125 11.48 5.46 -13.68
C ARG A 125 10.44 6.53 -14.04
N LEU A 126 9.37 6.68 -13.27
CA LEU A 126 8.36 7.73 -13.50
C LEU A 126 8.94 9.14 -13.36
N PHE A 127 9.89 9.34 -12.44
CA PHE A 127 10.50 10.64 -12.11
C PHE A 127 12.00 10.74 -12.48
N LEU A 128 12.43 10.09 -13.58
CA LEU A 128 13.82 10.10 -14.07
C LEU A 128 14.43 11.51 -14.19
N TYR A 129 13.59 12.50 -14.52
CA TYR A 129 13.99 13.90 -14.63
C TYR A 129 13.50 14.69 -13.43
N LYS A 130 14.44 15.27 -12.66
CA LYS A 130 14.17 16.29 -11.63
C LYS A 130 13.82 17.66 -12.23
N ALA A 131 13.19 17.68 -13.41
CA ALA A 131 12.81 18.88 -14.13
C ALA A 131 11.59 19.55 -13.48
N ASN A 132 11.32 20.81 -13.84
CA ASN A 132 10.04 21.42 -13.53
C ASN A 132 8.93 20.66 -14.27
N TYR A 133 7.97 20.11 -13.53
CA TYR A 133 6.78 19.46 -14.07
C TYR A 133 5.55 20.00 -13.35
N ASN A 134 4.37 19.84 -13.95
CA ASN A 134 3.10 20.14 -13.30
C ASN A 134 2.37 18.85 -12.92
N ILE A 135 1.57 18.90 -11.86
CA ILE A 135 0.60 17.86 -11.50
C ILE A 135 -0.78 18.40 -11.87
N GLU A 136 -1.54 17.63 -12.65
CA GLU A 136 -2.91 17.98 -13.05
C GLU A 136 -3.91 17.00 -12.46
N ILE A 137 -4.94 17.56 -11.80
CA ILE A 137 -6.11 16.84 -11.31
C ILE A 137 -7.35 17.63 -11.74
N PHE A 138 -8.25 17.00 -12.51
CA PHE A 138 -9.47 17.63 -13.04
C PHE A 138 -9.23 19.00 -13.70
N GLY A 139 -8.23 19.10 -14.58
CA GLY A 139 -7.88 20.33 -15.29
C GLY A 139 -7.27 21.45 -14.42
N LYS A 140 -7.08 21.23 -13.11
CA LYS A 140 -6.33 22.14 -12.24
C LYS A 140 -4.87 21.69 -12.18
N GLN A 141 -3.96 22.58 -12.55
CA GLN A 141 -2.52 22.33 -12.46
C GLN A 141 -1.89 23.00 -11.24
N ILE A 142 -0.94 22.30 -10.62
CA ILE A 142 0.02 22.87 -9.66
C ILE A 142 1.43 22.52 -10.09
N LYS A 143 2.42 23.32 -9.67
CA LYS A 143 3.82 22.95 -9.85
C LYS A 143 4.16 21.72 -8.99
N GLY A 144 4.66 20.67 -9.63
CA GLY A 144 5.10 19.45 -8.98
C GLY A 144 6.31 19.68 -8.06
N ARG A 145 6.41 18.88 -7.00
CA ARG A 145 7.56 18.84 -6.11
C ARG A 145 8.26 17.51 -6.26
N ALA A 146 9.60 17.53 -6.31
CA ALA A 146 10.39 16.31 -6.42
C ALA A 146 9.95 15.26 -5.37
N PRO A 147 9.76 13.98 -5.77
CA PRO A 147 9.42 12.90 -4.85
C PRO A 147 10.49 12.69 -3.78
N ASP A 148 10.04 12.51 -2.54
CA ASP A 148 10.87 12.11 -1.40
C ASP A 148 11.00 10.58 -1.40
N PHE A 149 12.11 10.06 -1.92
CA PHE A 149 12.37 8.62 -2.00
C PHE A 149 12.72 7.98 -0.65
N GLU A 150 13.27 8.75 0.31
CA GLU A 150 13.56 8.23 1.65
C GLU A 150 12.25 7.90 2.40
N LYS A 151 11.30 8.84 2.37
CA LYS A 151 9.97 8.68 3.00
C LYS A 151 8.94 8.02 2.09
N ARG A 152 9.28 7.83 0.81
CA ARG A 152 8.44 7.30 -0.29
C ARG A 152 7.15 8.07 -0.48
N LYS A 153 7.26 9.40 -0.63
CA LYS A 153 6.12 10.33 -0.72
C LYS A 153 6.24 11.30 -1.89
N LEU A 154 5.13 11.48 -2.61
CA LEU A 154 4.91 12.48 -3.64
C LEU A 154 3.87 13.49 -3.12
N PHE A 155 4.25 14.75 -2.97
CA PHE A 155 3.34 15.77 -2.42
C PHE A 155 2.37 16.28 -3.49
N ILE A 156 1.07 16.13 -3.24
CA ILE A 156 -0.02 16.58 -4.13
C ILE A 156 -0.68 17.86 -3.60
N GLY A 157 -0.56 18.14 -2.29
CA GLY A 157 -1.21 19.30 -1.69
C GLY A 157 -2.73 19.22 -1.79
N ASN A 158 -3.38 20.37 -1.88
CA ASN A 158 -4.84 20.47 -1.81
C ASN A 158 -5.58 19.89 -3.03
N LEU A 159 -4.92 19.64 -4.17
CA LEU A 159 -5.61 19.01 -5.31
C LEU A 159 -6.14 17.60 -5.00
N ILE A 160 -5.58 16.92 -3.99
CA ILE A 160 -6.06 15.60 -3.56
C ILE A 160 -7.49 15.63 -2.99
N THR A 161 -8.03 16.80 -2.60
CA THR A 161 -9.41 16.92 -2.08
C THR A 161 -10.49 16.59 -3.11
N VAL A 162 -10.13 16.51 -4.39
CA VAL A 162 -11.07 16.15 -5.47
C VAL A 162 -11.42 14.65 -5.42
N PHE A 163 -10.55 13.83 -4.82
CA PHE A 163 -10.77 12.42 -4.59
C PHE A 163 -11.30 12.14 -3.18
N SER A 164 -11.84 10.95 -2.96
CA SER A 164 -12.24 10.40 -1.67
C SER A 164 -11.30 9.27 -1.24
N PRO A 165 -11.09 9.05 0.07
CA PRO A 165 -10.42 7.85 0.57
C PRO A 165 -11.11 6.58 0.03
N GLY A 166 -10.34 5.67 -0.54
CA GLY A 166 -10.83 4.45 -1.16
C GLY A 166 -11.06 4.53 -2.68
N ASP A 167 -10.84 5.69 -3.31
CA ASP A 167 -10.87 5.82 -4.78
C ASP A 167 -9.67 5.16 -5.44
N ASP A 168 -9.87 4.60 -6.63
CA ASP A 168 -8.80 4.09 -7.49
C ASP A 168 -8.30 5.20 -8.43
N LEU A 169 -7.02 5.54 -8.29
CA LEU A 169 -6.33 6.58 -9.04
C LEU A 169 -5.51 6.00 -10.19
N LEU A 170 -5.53 6.69 -11.32
CA LEU A 170 -4.65 6.50 -12.46
C LEU A 170 -3.60 7.62 -12.44
N ILE A 171 -2.32 7.29 -12.38
CA ILE A 171 -1.20 8.24 -12.43
C ILE A 171 -0.41 7.96 -13.71
N ARG A 172 -0.31 8.95 -14.60
CA ARG A 172 0.40 8.85 -15.88
C ARG A 172 0.93 10.21 -16.33
N TRP A 173 1.93 10.22 -17.19
CA TRP A 173 2.28 11.43 -17.93
C TRP A 173 1.24 11.70 -19.02
N ALA A 174 0.90 12.96 -19.25
CA ALA A 174 0.16 13.37 -20.44
C ALA A 174 1.10 13.33 -21.64
N THR A 175 0.68 12.66 -22.72
CA THR A 175 1.37 12.75 -24.03
C THR A 175 1.33 14.20 -24.51
N ALA A 176 2.51 14.75 -24.81
CA ALA A 176 2.69 16.18 -25.00
C ALA A 176 2.37 16.60 -26.44
N GLU A 177 1.10 16.81 -26.75
CA GLU A 177 0.68 17.41 -28.03
C GLU A 177 0.73 18.96 -28.00
N ASP A 178 0.58 19.60 -26.83
CA ASP A 178 0.40 21.07 -26.71
C ASP A 178 1.13 21.76 -25.51
N SER A 179 2.12 21.13 -24.85
CA SER A 179 2.73 21.73 -23.64
C SER A 179 4.26 21.54 -23.49
N GLU A 180 4.97 22.67 -23.35
CA GLU A 180 6.44 22.72 -23.14
C GLU A 180 6.90 22.17 -21.77
N ILE A 181 5.98 22.09 -20.79
CA ILE A 181 6.25 21.60 -19.43
C ILE A 181 5.52 20.25 -19.27
N PRO A 182 6.22 19.16 -18.91
CA PRO A 182 5.58 17.85 -18.77
C PRO A 182 4.54 17.86 -17.64
N VAL A 183 3.38 17.23 -17.89
CA VAL A 183 2.25 17.21 -16.96
C VAL A 183 1.97 15.79 -16.48
N LEU A 184 2.09 15.56 -15.18
CA LEU A 184 1.68 14.33 -14.51
C LEU A 184 0.17 14.41 -14.21
N LYS A 185 -0.63 13.66 -14.96
CA LYS A 185 -2.08 13.56 -14.75
C LYS A 185 -2.39 12.53 -13.68
N ILE A 186 -3.27 12.91 -12.76
CA ILE A 186 -3.86 12.03 -11.76
C ILE A 186 -5.38 12.09 -11.93
N GLU A 187 -5.96 10.97 -12.33
CA GLU A 187 -7.36 10.84 -12.76
C GLU A 187 -8.02 9.70 -11.96
N HIS A 188 -9.36 9.65 -11.88
CA HIS A 188 -10.01 8.41 -11.44
C HIS A 188 -9.82 7.34 -12.52
N ILE A 189 -9.63 6.08 -12.14
CA ILE A 189 -9.78 4.99 -13.10
C ILE A 189 -11.23 4.94 -13.56
N SER A 190 -11.50 5.39 -14.79
CA SER A 190 -12.83 5.25 -15.36
C SER A 190 -13.16 3.78 -15.57
N LYS A 191 -14.45 3.40 -15.48
CA LYS A 191 -14.88 2.00 -15.68
C LYS A 191 -14.55 1.44 -17.08
N ALA A 192 -14.17 2.28 -18.03
CA ALA A 192 -13.67 1.89 -19.34
C ALA A 192 -12.16 1.58 -19.34
N GLU A 193 -11.36 2.26 -18.52
CA GLU A 193 -9.89 2.18 -18.49
C GLU A 193 -9.35 1.05 -17.58
N GLN A 194 -10.20 0.35 -16.83
CA GLN A 194 -9.87 -0.94 -16.21
C GLN A 194 -9.51 -2.05 -17.24
N LYS A 195 -9.51 -1.76 -18.55
CA LYS A 195 -9.26 -2.71 -19.65
C LYS A 195 -8.25 -2.17 -20.69
N VAL A 196 -7.00 -2.01 -20.28
CA VAL A 196 -5.85 -1.59 -21.11
C VAL A 196 -4.61 -2.40 -20.65
N ASP A 197 -3.88 -3.16 -21.48
CA ASP A 197 -4.17 -3.52 -22.87
C ASP A 197 -3.56 -4.86 -23.33
N GLY A 198 -4.42 -5.86 -23.58
CA GLY A 198 -4.21 -6.86 -24.64
C GLY A 198 -5.11 -6.59 -25.86
N ASN A 199 -6.10 -5.69 -25.70
CA ASN A 199 -7.16 -5.48 -26.68
C ASN A 199 -6.88 -4.35 -27.67
N ALA A 200 -5.92 -3.45 -27.45
CA ALA A 200 -5.56 -2.42 -28.44
C ALA A 200 -4.90 -3.01 -29.68
N GLN A 201 -3.96 -3.96 -29.54
CA GLN A 201 -3.38 -4.66 -30.69
C GLN A 201 -4.47 -5.36 -31.51
N MET A 202 -5.42 -6.02 -30.83
CA MET A 202 -6.55 -6.70 -31.46
C MET A 202 -7.54 -5.70 -32.10
N ARG A 203 -7.87 -4.59 -31.43
CA ARG A 203 -8.71 -3.50 -31.97
C ARG A 203 -8.06 -2.83 -33.18
N ALA A 204 -6.74 -2.60 -33.15
CA ALA A 204 -6.00 -2.06 -34.30
C ALA A 204 -5.96 -3.06 -35.47
N MET A 205 -5.84 -4.36 -35.20
CA MET A 205 -5.85 -5.41 -36.24
C MET A 205 -7.25 -5.60 -36.84
N VAL A 206 -8.30 -5.63 -36.01
CA VAL A 206 -9.71 -5.65 -36.45
C VAL A 206 -10.06 -4.36 -37.20
N SER A 207 -9.61 -3.20 -36.73
CA SER A 207 -9.84 -1.94 -37.42
C SER A 207 -9.09 -1.86 -38.75
N ARG A 208 -7.89 -2.45 -38.88
CA ARG A 208 -7.23 -2.62 -40.18
C ARG A 208 -8.11 -3.44 -41.13
N ILE A 209 -8.58 -4.61 -40.69
CA ILE A 209 -9.44 -5.51 -41.48
C ILE A 209 -10.76 -4.84 -41.92
N LEU A 210 -11.38 -4.04 -41.04
CA LEU A 210 -12.59 -3.28 -41.36
C LEU A 210 -12.32 -2.06 -42.26
N SER A 211 -11.09 -1.51 -42.26
CA SER A 211 -10.70 -0.35 -43.07
C SER A 211 -10.18 -0.71 -44.47
N SER A 212 -9.74 -1.95 -44.68
CA SER A 212 -9.28 -2.46 -45.98
C SER A 212 -10.43 -3.06 -46.80
N ALA A 213 -10.34 -2.92 -48.12
CA ALA A 213 -11.31 -3.45 -49.09
C ALA A 213 -11.38 -5.01 -49.07
N PRO A 214 -12.35 -5.63 -49.79
CA PRO A 214 -13.13 -6.77 -49.29
C PRO A 214 -12.34 -8.05 -48.99
N ILE A 215 -12.93 -8.86 -48.10
CA ILE A 215 -12.43 -10.13 -47.52
C ILE A 215 -11.82 -11.10 -48.55
N SER A 216 -12.18 -11.00 -49.83
CA SER A 216 -11.59 -11.74 -50.95
C SER A 216 -10.07 -11.51 -51.18
N GLY A 217 -9.47 -10.48 -50.58
CA GLY A 217 -8.04 -10.18 -50.69
C GLY A 217 -7.12 -10.84 -49.66
N TYR A 218 -7.66 -11.51 -48.65
CA TYR A 218 -6.89 -12.08 -47.54
C TYR A 218 -6.48 -13.53 -47.79
N ASP A 219 -5.28 -13.91 -47.32
CA ASP A 219 -4.88 -15.32 -47.30
C ASP A 219 -5.77 -16.12 -46.33
N LYS A 220 -6.17 -17.32 -46.74
CA LYS A 220 -6.93 -18.25 -45.91
C LYS A 220 -6.19 -18.61 -44.63
N ALA A 221 -4.85 -18.62 -44.65
CA ALA A 221 -4.04 -18.83 -43.45
C ALA A 221 -4.24 -17.71 -42.42
N GLU A 222 -4.15 -16.44 -42.84
CA GLU A 222 -4.35 -15.27 -41.97
C GLU A 222 -5.77 -15.22 -41.38
N LEU A 223 -6.78 -15.49 -42.20
CA LEU A 223 -8.18 -15.59 -41.75
C LEU A 223 -8.37 -16.72 -40.72
N HIS A 224 -7.70 -17.86 -40.91
CA HIS A 224 -7.77 -18.97 -39.96
C HIS A 224 -7.09 -18.64 -38.62
N THR A 225 -5.91 -18.00 -38.66
CA THR A 225 -5.23 -17.50 -37.45
C THR A 225 -6.09 -16.47 -36.71
N LEU A 226 -6.75 -15.55 -37.43
CA LEU A 226 -7.66 -14.58 -36.83
C LEU A 226 -8.83 -15.26 -36.08
N ILE A 227 -9.45 -16.27 -36.71
CA ILE A 227 -10.55 -17.03 -36.10
C ILE A 227 -10.09 -17.75 -34.83
N LEU A 228 -8.91 -18.37 -34.84
CA LEU A 228 -8.34 -19.04 -33.67
C LEU A 228 -8.05 -18.05 -32.52
N MET A 229 -7.47 -16.88 -32.82
CA MET A 229 -7.21 -15.85 -31.81
C MET A 229 -8.51 -15.26 -31.23
N LEU A 230 -9.57 -15.13 -32.03
CA LEU A 230 -10.88 -14.68 -31.55
C LEU A 230 -11.55 -15.72 -30.65
N ASP A 231 -11.48 -17.00 -30.99
CA ASP A 231 -12.07 -18.09 -30.19
C ASP A 231 -11.31 -18.32 -28.87
N GLU A 232 -9.98 -18.15 -28.86
CA GLU A 232 -9.18 -18.16 -27.63
C GLU A 232 -9.50 -16.96 -26.73
N ASN A 233 -9.64 -15.75 -27.29
CA ASN A 233 -10.06 -14.56 -26.54
C ASN A 233 -11.47 -14.70 -25.96
N LYS A 234 -12.40 -15.33 -26.69
CA LYS A 234 -13.73 -15.65 -26.16
C LYS A 234 -13.63 -16.52 -24.90
N LYS A 235 -12.85 -17.61 -24.94
CA LYS A 235 -12.65 -18.51 -23.78
C LYS A 235 -11.98 -17.80 -22.60
N LEU A 236 -11.01 -16.94 -22.86
CA LEU A 236 -10.37 -16.11 -21.83
C LEU A 236 -11.35 -15.10 -21.22
N TRP A 237 -12.24 -14.52 -22.02
CA TRP A 237 -13.27 -13.60 -21.54
C TRP A 237 -14.33 -14.31 -20.69
N GLU A 238 -14.81 -15.47 -21.13
CA GLU A 238 -15.74 -16.32 -20.36
C GLU A 238 -15.13 -16.72 -19.01
N LYS A 239 -13.88 -17.19 -19.00
CA LYS A 239 -13.13 -17.53 -17.77
C LYS A 239 -12.93 -16.32 -16.84
N ASN A 240 -12.61 -15.15 -17.38
CA ASN A 240 -12.43 -13.93 -16.58
C ASN A 240 -13.75 -13.46 -15.97
N THR A 241 -14.86 -13.58 -16.70
CA THR A 241 -16.20 -13.24 -16.20
C THR A 241 -16.57 -14.14 -15.02
N LEU A 242 -16.35 -15.44 -15.15
CA LEU A 242 -16.61 -16.43 -14.09
C LEU A 242 -15.74 -16.16 -12.85
N LEU A 243 -14.45 -15.83 -13.03
CA LEU A 243 -13.57 -15.42 -11.93
C LEU A 243 -13.99 -14.08 -11.28
N GLN A 244 -14.60 -13.16 -12.03
CA GLN A 244 -15.13 -11.92 -11.46
C GLN A 244 -16.37 -12.16 -10.60
N GLU A 245 -17.26 -13.06 -11.02
CA GLU A 245 -18.43 -13.50 -10.24
C GLU A 245 -18.00 -14.19 -8.93
N GLU A 246 -17.05 -15.13 -8.98
CA GLU A 246 -16.47 -15.75 -7.78
C GLU A 246 -15.82 -14.72 -6.83
N ASN A 247 -15.02 -13.79 -7.38
CA ASN A 247 -14.36 -12.75 -6.59
C ASN A 247 -15.36 -11.78 -5.94
N GLN A 248 -16.49 -11.50 -6.60
CA GLN A 248 -17.57 -10.70 -6.02
C GLN A 248 -18.30 -11.45 -4.89
N SER A 249 -18.61 -12.74 -5.08
CA SER A 249 -19.18 -13.58 -4.00
C SER A 249 -18.23 -13.67 -2.79
N LEU A 250 -16.93 -13.84 -3.00
CA LEU A 250 -15.94 -13.83 -1.92
C LEU A 250 -15.88 -12.50 -1.16
N LYS A 251 -16.05 -11.37 -1.84
CA LYS A 251 -16.15 -10.04 -1.19
C LYS A 251 -17.43 -9.88 -0.37
N GLU A 252 -18.54 -10.47 -0.82
CA GLU A 252 -19.80 -10.48 -0.07
C GLU A 252 -19.70 -11.37 1.18
N HIS A 253 -19.08 -12.55 1.07
CA HIS A 253 -18.75 -13.41 2.21
C HIS A 253 -17.80 -12.73 3.20
N LEU A 254 -16.77 -12.02 2.73
CA LEU A 254 -15.86 -11.23 3.57
C LEU A 254 -16.61 -10.14 4.34
N LYS A 255 -17.48 -9.36 3.68
CA LYS A 255 -18.30 -8.34 4.37
C LYS A 255 -19.23 -8.95 5.42
N LEU A 256 -19.78 -10.13 5.16
CA LEU A 256 -20.63 -10.82 6.13
C LEU A 256 -19.82 -11.32 7.33
N LEU A 257 -18.60 -11.84 7.11
CA LEU A 257 -17.66 -12.18 8.17
C LEU A 257 -17.20 -10.95 8.96
N GLU A 258 -16.86 -9.85 8.30
CA GLU A 258 -16.51 -8.57 8.93
C GLU A 258 -17.67 -8.07 9.81
N SER A 259 -18.91 -8.08 9.29
CA SER A 259 -20.09 -7.68 10.05
C SER A 259 -20.36 -8.58 11.27
N VAL A 260 -20.15 -9.90 11.14
CA VAL A 260 -20.24 -10.84 12.26
C VAL A 260 -19.12 -10.61 13.28
N CYS A 261 -17.88 -10.38 12.83
CA CYS A 261 -16.75 -10.04 13.70
C CYS A 261 -16.95 -8.71 14.42
N GLU A 262 -17.49 -7.68 13.76
CA GLU A 262 -17.86 -6.41 14.38
C GLU A 262 -18.90 -6.65 15.50
N GLN A 263 -19.95 -7.42 15.24
CA GLN A 263 -20.96 -7.80 16.24
C GLN A 263 -20.38 -8.60 17.42
N PHE A 264 -19.33 -9.41 17.21
CA PHE A 264 -18.61 -10.09 18.29
C PHE A 264 -17.60 -9.19 19.02
N SER A 265 -17.11 -8.12 18.38
CA SER A 265 -16.15 -7.18 18.98
C SER A 265 -16.81 -6.05 19.77
N SER A 266 -18.02 -5.62 19.37
CA SER A 266 -18.78 -4.57 20.04
C SER A 266 -19.61 -5.08 21.23
N ASN A 267 -19.66 -6.40 21.43
CA ASN A 267 -20.23 -7.01 22.63
C ASN A 267 -19.09 -7.46 23.56
N SER A 268 -19.13 -7.04 24.82
CA SER A 268 -18.30 -7.65 25.86
C SER A 268 -18.49 -9.18 25.84
N MET A 269 -17.37 -9.92 25.94
CA MET A 269 -17.36 -11.38 26.09
C MET A 269 -18.18 -11.86 27.29
N PHE A 270 -18.36 -11.01 28.28
CA PHE A 270 -19.15 -11.25 29.49
C PHE A 270 -20.51 -10.57 29.35
N GLN A 271 -21.59 -11.29 29.66
CA GLN A 271 -22.95 -10.73 29.66
C GLN A 271 -23.23 -9.94 30.95
N TYR A 272 -22.55 -10.28 32.04
CA TYR A 272 -22.72 -9.69 33.37
C TYR A 272 -21.38 -9.33 33.99
N ARG A 273 -21.33 -8.19 34.71
CA ARG A 273 -20.15 -7.72 35.47
C ARG A 273 -19.55 -8.82 36.36
N ARG A 274 -20.40 -9.57 37.06
CA ARG A 274 -19.98 -10.66 37.95
C ARG A 274 -19.16 -11.76 37.27
N ASP A 275 -19.46 -12.08 36.01
CA ASP A 275 -18.73 -13.10 35.26
C ASP A 275 -17.33 -12.60 34.87
N PHE A 276 -17.22 -11.32 34.53
CA PHE A 276 -15.97 -10.61 34.26
C PHE A 276 -15.08 -10.57 35.52
N GLU A 277 -15.63 -10.09 36.64
CA GLU A 277 -14.94 -10.07 37.94
C GLU A 277 -14.45 -11.46 38.34
N GLN A 278 -15.32 -12.48 38.24
CA GLN A 278 -14.95 -13.87 38.57
C GLN A 278 -13.90 -14.44 37.60
N PHE A 279 -13.93 -14.08 36.32
CA PHE A 279 -12.93 -14.49 35.35
C PHE A 279 -11.54 -13.93 35.68
N VAL A 280 -11.48 -12.65 36.01
CA VAL A 280 -10.28 -11.88 36.39
C VAL A 280 -9.71 -12.40 37.71
N LEU A 281 -10.54 -12.50 38.76
CA LEU A 281 -10.16 -12.95 40.10
C LEU A 281 -9.68 -14.40 40.18
N ASN A 282 -10.07 -15.25 39.22
CA ASN A 282 -9.59 -16.64 39.11
C ASN A 282 -8.24 -16.76 38.37
N ARG A 283 -7.77 -15.70 37.70
CA ARG A 283 -6.56 -15.73 36.86
C ARG A 283 -5.59 -14.55 37.10
N PRO A 284 -5.35 -14.07 38.35
CA PRO A 284 -4.54 -12.87 38.60
C PRO A 284 -3.11 -12.98 38.05
N GLY A 285 -2.52 -14.19 38.07
CA GLY A 285 -1.19 -14.45 37.53
C GLY A 285 -1.06 -14.37 36.01
N GLN A 286 -2.17 -14.28 35.27
CA GLN A 286 -2.16 -13.95 33.83
C GLN A 286 -2.10 -12.44 33.58
N ILE A 287 -2.48 -11.62 34.58
CA ILE A 287 -2.59 -10.17 34.50
C ILE A 287 -1.23 -9.54 34.79
N GLU A 288 -0.63 -9.93 35.92
CA GLU A 288 0.78 -9.62 36.22
C GLU A 288 1.43 -10.86 36.85
N LYS A 289 2.66 -11.19 36.40
CA LYS A 289 3.34 -12.43 36.79
C LYS A 289 3.63 -12.43 38.30
N GLY A 290 2.91 -13.30 39.02
CA GLY A 290 3.05 -13.45 40.46
C GLY A 290 2.06 -12.63 41.30
N LEU A 291 1.12 -11.91 40.67
CA LEU A 291 0.04 -11.21 41.35
C LEU A 291 -0.88 -12.20 42.07
N LYS A 292 -1.17 -11.93 43.36
CA LYS A 292 -2.07 -12.73 44.20
C LYS A 292 -3.12 -11.83 44.84
N VAL A 293 -4.39 -12.23 44.80
CA VAL A 293 -5.48 -11.54 45.50
C VAL A 293 -5.33 -11.80 47.01
N VAL A 294 -5.36 -10.74 47.82
CA VAL A 294 -5.29 -10.79 49.29
C VAL A 294 -6.68 -10.59 49.89
N LEU A 295 -7.40 -9.56 49.43
CA LEU A 295 -8.75 -9.19 49.89
C LEU A 295 -9.61 -8.78 48.68
N ARG A 296 -10.94 -8.81 48.88
CA ARG A 296 -11.96 -8.45 47.88
C ARG A 296 -13.01 -7.57 48.53
N ASP A 297 -13.74 -6.82 47.71
CA ASP A 297 -14.94 -6.06 48.09
C ASP A 297 -14.70 -5.13 49.31
N LEU A 298 -13.53 -4.48 49.36
CA LEU A 298 -13.11 -3.68 50.51
C LEU A 298 -13.81 -2.32 50.52
N VAL A 299 -14.68 -2.09 51.49
CA VAL A 299 -15.35 -0.80 51.69
C VAL A 299 -14.39 0.19 52.35
N ILE A 300 -13.98 1.21 51.60
CA ILE A 300 -13.08 2.28 52.02
C ILE A 300 -13.88 3.56 52.22
N GLU A 301 -13.63 4.24 53.34
CA GLU A 301 -14.19 5.56 53.63
C GLU A 301 -13.27 6.64 53.05
N LEU A 302 -13.81 7.43 52.10
CA LEU A 302 -13.14 8.57 51.50
C LEU A 302 -13.18 9.79 52.44
N PRO A 303 -12.29 10.79 52.26
CA PRO A 303 -12.29 12.02 53.09
C PRO A 303 -13.59 12.83 53.02
N THR A 304 -14.41 12.58 52.01
CA THR A 304 -15.74 13.18 51.80
C THR A 304 -16.84 12.53 52.65
N GLY A 305 -16.52 11.52 53.47
CA GLY A 305 -17.48 10.71 54.22
C GLY A 305 -18.29 9.74 53.36
N ARG A 306 -17.96 9.63 52.06
CA ARG A 306 -18.56 8.64 51.16
C ARG A 306 -17.79 7.33 51.25
N GLN A 307 -18.52 6.22 51.36
CA GLN A 307 -17.95 4.89 51.26
C GLN A 307 -17.89 4.46 49.78
N LYS A 308 -16.78 3.85 49.39
CA LYS A 308 -16.55 3.29 48.04
C LYS A 308 -15.86 1.94 48.16
N THR A 309 -16.21 1.01 47.28
CA THR A 309 -15.67 -0.35 47.28
C THR A 309 -14.42 -0.43 46.40
N LEU A 310 -13.38 -1.09 46.89
CA LEU A 310 -12.26 -1.59 46.11
C LEU A 310 -12.48 -3.07 45.81
N ASP A 311 -12.65 -3.39 44.52
CA ASP A 311 -13.02 -4.73 44.07
C ASP A 311 -11.99 -5.80 44.51
N ALA A 312 -10.69 -5.50 44.40
CA ALA A 312 -9.65 -6.35 44.97
C ALA A 312 -8.42 -5.59 45.45
N LEU A 313 -7.85 -6.06 46.57
CA LEU A 313 -6.48 -5.74 46.97
C LEU A 313 -5.60 -6.94 46.66
N CYS A 314 -4.61 -6.74 45.80
CA CYS A 314 -3.63 -7.75 45.45
C CYS A 314 -2.27 -7.44 46.07
N ILE A 315 -1.37 -8.43 46.05
CA ILE A 315 0.05 -8.29 46.34
C ILE A 315 0.84 -8.86 45.15
N ASP A 316 1.88 -8.15 44.72
CA ASP A 316 2.72 -8.57 43.60
C ASP A 316 3.87 -9.49 44.05
N ARG A 317 4.71 -9.89 43.09
CA ARG A 317 5.91 -10.72 43.36
C ARG A 317 6.98 -10.04 44.21
N LEU A 318 6.96 -8.72 44.34
CA LEU A 318 7.90 -7.91 45.13
C LEU A 318 7.35 -7.59 46.54
N GLY A 319 6.13 -8.02 46.86
CA GLY A 319 5.48 -7.72 48.15
C GLY A 319 4.81 -6.34 48.18
N VAL A 320 4.69 -5.65 47.05
CA VAL A 320 3.99 -4.37 46.94
C VAL A 320 2.49 -4.63 46.79
N TYR A 321 1.67 -3.85 47.48
CA TYR A 321 0.22 -3.95 47.36
C TYR A 321 -0.26 -3.27 46.08
N THR A 322 -1.23 -3.88 45.40
CA THR A 322 -1.85 -3.33 44.18
C THR A 322 -3.35 -3.21 44.41
N ALA A 323 -3.87 -1.99 44.37
CA ALA A 323 -5.30 -1.70 44.39
C ALA A 323 -5.87 -1.94 42.98
N CYS A 324 -6.77 -2.91 42.86
CA CYS A 324 -7.37 -3.32 41.60
C CYS A 324 -8.84 -2.88 41.52
N GLN A 325 -9.20 -2.24 40.40
CA GLN A 325 -10.58 -1.88 40.06
C GLN A 325 -11.01 -2.54 38.75
N PHE A 326 -12.26 -3.03 38.71
CA PHE A 326 -12.82 -3.76 37.56
C PHE A 326 -13.88 -2.90 36.87
N ILE A 327 -13.55 -2.41 35.68
CA ILE A 327 -14.44 -1.57 34.87
C ILE A 327 -15.11 -2.45 33.83
N TYR A 328 -16.43 -2.61 33.96
CA TYR A 328 -17.27 -3.40 33.06
C TYR A 328 -18.25 -2.46 32.35
N LYS A 329 -18.14 -2.35 31.03
CA LYS A 329 -18.83 -1.33 30.21
C LYS A 329 -18.51 0.10 30.66
N SER A 330 -17.26 0.49 30.40
CA SER A 330 -16.64 1.80 30.62
C SER A 330 -17.60 3.03 30.55
N ASP A 331 -18.14 3.42 31.70
CA ASP A 331 -18.82 4.72 31.90
C ASP A 331 -17.84 5.77 32.44
N MET A 332 -17.87 6.97 31.88
CA MET A 332 -16.95 8.05 32.21
C MET A 332 -16.98 8.46 33.69
N GLN A 333 -18.16 8.43 34.33
CA GLN A 333 -18.26 8.74 35.75
C GLN A 333 -17.63 7.64 36.62
N GLU A 334 -17.81 6.37 36.27
CA GLU A 334 -17.20 5.25 37.00
C GLU A 334 -15.67 5.24 36.87
N ILE A 335 -15.15 5.58 35.69
CA ILE A 335 -13.70 5.75 35.45
C ILE A 335 -13.10 6.79 36.41
N ASP A 336 -13.69 7.99 36.47
CA ASP A 336 -13.17 9.08 37.31
C ASP A 336 -13.26 8.76 38.81
N GLU A 337 -14.36 8.15 39.25
CA GLU A 337 -14.53 7.75 40.65
C GLU A 337 -13.55 6.63 41.08
N ASN A 338 -13.23 5.70 40.16
CA ASN A 338 -12.29 4.60 40.43
C ASN A 338 -10.83 5.05 40.40
N ILE A 339 -10.45 5.95 39.47
CA ILE A 339 -9.13 6.58 39.44
C ILE A 339 -8.88 7.39 40.72
N ALA A 340 -9.85 8.22 41.13
CA ALA A 340 -9.74 9.02 42.35
C ALA A 340 -9.59 8.17 43.62
N LEU A 341 -10.28 7.02 43.70
CA LEU A 341 -10.12 6.06 44.80
C LEU A 341 -8.73 5.43 44.83
N ILE A 342 -8.18 5.03 43.67
CA ILE A 342 -6.83 4.46 43.58
C ILE A 342 -5.76 5.51 43.98
N GLN A 343 -5.89 6.75 43.51
CA GLN A 343 -5.01 7.86 43.91
C GLN A 343 -5.09 8.12 45.42
N TYR A 344 -6.30 8.17 45.99
CA TYR A 344 -6.48 8.31 47.43
C TYR A 344 -5.78 7.22 48.24
N LEU A 345 -5.83 5.96 47.78
CA LEU A 345 -5.14 4.83 48.43
C LEU A 345 -3.61 4.89 48.30
N HIS A 346 -3.09 5.41 47.18
CA HIS A 346 -1.66 5.65 47.00
C HIS A 346 -1.14 6.68 48.01
N ASP A 347 -1.87 7.80 48.17
CA ASP A 347 -1.52 8.86 49.11
C ASP A 347 -1.76 8.46 50.58
N ASN A 348 -2.82 7.68 50.85
CA ASN A 348 -3.30 7.37 52.21
C ASN A 348 -3.16 5.88 52.54
N LYS A 349 -1.96 5.33 52.35
CA LYS A 349 -1.60 3.92 52.59
C LYS A 349 -2.08 3.36 53.94
N GLN A 350 -2.16 4.21 54.98
CA GLN A 350 -2.67 3.84 56.31
C GLN A 350 -4.15 3.41 56.32
N ALA A 351 -4.96 3.86 55.36
CA ALA A 351 -6.37 3.44 55.24
C ALA A 351 -6.51 1.93 55.05
N LEU A 352 -5.54 1.28 54.39
CA LEU A 352 -5.53 -0.17 54.16
C LEU A 352 -5.09 -0.99 55.39
N LYS A 353 -4.27 -0.42 56.30
CA LYS A 353 -3.73 -1.16 57.46
C LYS A 353 -4.82 -1.81 58.33
N LYS A 354 -5.99 -1.19 58.45
CA LYS A 354 -7.14 -1.71 59.24
C LYS A 354 -7.71 -3.03 58.70
N PHE A 355 -7.44 -3.36 57.43
CA PHE A 355 -7.97 -4.54 56.75
C PHE A 355 -6.94 -5.66 56.58
N LEU A 356 -5.65 -5.38 56.80
CA LEU A 356 -4.60 -6.38 56.69
C LEU A 356 -4.62 -7.34 57.89
N PRO A 357 -4.29 -8.63 57.69
CA PRO A 357 -4.28 -9.63 58.77
C PRO A 357 -3.15 -9.39 59.80
N ASP A 358 -2.14 -8.59 59.45
CA ASP A 358 -1.10 -8.12 60.36
C ASP A 358 -1.06 -6.58 60.33
N PRO A 359 -1.49 -5.90 61.41
CA PRO A 359 -1.54 -4.44 61.47
C PRO A 359 -0.16 -3.79 61.71
N GLU A 360 0.85 -4.56 62.14
CA GLU A 360 2.21 -4.06 62.35
C GLU A 360 2.99 -3.92 61.03
N LEU A 361 2.55 -4.60 59.96
CA LEU A 361 3.20 -4.57 58.65
C LEU A 361 3.26 -3.15 58.07
N GLU A 362 4.45 -2.72 57.62
CA GLU A 362 4.62 -1.46 56.90
C GLU A 362 4.32 -1.62 55.40
N ILE A 363 3.32 -0.89 54.93
CA ILE A 363 2.97 -0.80 53.50
C ILE A 363 3.91 0.21 52.86
N ALA A 364 4.98 -0.29 52.22
CA ALA A 364 5.95 0.55 51.51
C ALA A 364 5.27 1.37 50.39
N ASP A 365 4.48 0.71 49.54
CA ASP A 365 3.75 1.36 48.48
C ASP A 365 2.44 0.65 48.08
N VAL A 366 1.57 1.40 47.41
CA VAL A 366 0.30 0.92 46.84
C VAL A 366 0.25 1.32 45.37
N ARG A 367 0.33 0.36 44.46
CA ARG A 367 0.20 0.60 43.01
C ARG A 367 -1.27 0.53 42.58
N GLY A 368 -1.61 1.28 41.54
CA GLY A 368 -2.91 1.22 40.88
C GLY A 368 -2.94 0.25 39.71
N LEU A 369 -4.02 -0.53 39.59
CA LEU A 369 -4.31 -1.37 38.43
C LEU A 369 -5.80 -1.27 38.08
N ILE A 370 -6.12 -0.83 36.87
CA ILE A 370 -7.48 -0.87 36.31
C ILE A 370 -7.56 -2.01 35.32
N ILE A 371 -8.64 -2.79 35.40
CA ILE A 371 -8.88 -3.92 34.50
C ILE A 371 -10.24 -3.71 33.84
N ALA A 372 -10.24 -3.60 32.50
CA ALA A 372 -11.41 -3.29 31.70
C ALA A 372 -11.86 -4.46 30.81
N ASP A 373 -13.15 -4.55 30.54
CA ASP A 373 -13.75 -5.54 29.62
C ASP A 373 -13.61 -5.16 28.13
N SER A 374 -13.26 -3.91 27.86
CA SER A 374 -13.27 -3.28 26.55
C SER A 374 -12.23 -2.16 26.47
N GLU A 375 -11.76 -1.87 25.26
CA GLU A 375 -10.82 -0.78 25.01
C GLU A 375 -11.59 0.53 24.83
N ASN A 376 -11.16 1.58 25.53
CA ASN A 376 -11.74 2.92 25.45
C ASN A 376 -10.61 3.95 25.52
N ASP A 377 -10.53 4.82 24.51
CA ASP A 377 -9.48 5.84 24.38
C ASP A 377 -9.45 6.80 25.58
N ASP A 378 -10.61 7.19 26.13
CA ASP A 378 -10.71 8.06 27.31
C ASP A 378 -10.14 7.38 28.57
N LEU A 379 -10.34 6.07 28.71
CA LEU A 379 -9.78 5.29 29.81
C LEU A 379 -8.27 5.12 29.67
N LEU A 380 -7.79 4.89 28.45
CA LEU A 380 -6.36 4.82 28.15
C LEU A 380 -5.69 6.16 28.50
N GLU A 381 -6.21 7.29 28.02
CA GLU A 381 -5.64 8.61 28.29
C GLU A 381 -5.62 8.92 29.80
N LYS A 382 -6.74 8.75 30.51
CA LYS A 382 -6.83 9.04 31.95
C LYS A 382 -5.94 8.14 32.80
N SER A 383 -5.80 6.86 32.45
CA SER A 383 -4.94 5.92 33.19
C SER A 383 -3.45 6.29 33.08
N VAL A 384 -2.99 6.61 31.86
CA VAL A 384 -1.62 7.09 31.58
C VAL A 384 -1.35 8.43 32.27
N GLN A 385 -2.26 9.40 32.20
CA GLN A 385 -2.11 10.69 32.91
C GLN A 385 -2.02 10.51 34.44
N SER A 386 -2.68 9.48 34.98
CA SER A 386 -2.73 9.19 36.42
C SER A 386 -1.60 8.29 36.93
N GLY A 387 -0.75 7.75 36.05
CA GLY A 387 0.26 6.75 36.42
C GLY A 387 -0.33 5.42 36.91
N ILE A 388 -1.56 5.10 36.50
CA ILE A 388 -2.28 3.88 36.87
C ILE A 388 -2.19 2.88 35.72
N LYS A 389 -1.73 1.66 36.01
CA LYS A 389 -1.58 0.62 34.99
C LYS A 389 -2.94 0.18 34.46
N LEU A 390 -3.09 0.07 33.14
CA LEU A 390 -4.31 -0.39 32.49
C LEU A 390 -4.14 -1.78 31.86
N ALA A 391 -5.19 -2.60 31.99
CA ALA A 391 -5.26 -3.96 31.49
C ALA A 391 -6.63 -4.23 30.82
N VAL A 392 -6.67 -4.48 29.51
CA VAL A 392 -7.94 -4.72 28.76
C VAL A 392 -8.12 -6.19 28.37
N VAL A 393 -9.18 -6.85 28.86
CA VAL A 393 -9.47 -8.27 28.59
C VAL A 393 -10.07 -8.47 27.19
N LYS A 394 -9.27 -8.91 26.20
CA LYS A 394 -9.75 -9.23 24.84
C LYS A 394 -9.88 -10.75 24.62
N THR A 395 -11.00 -11.20 24.05
CA THR A 395 -11.18 -12.57 23.50
C THR A 395 -10.86 -13.75 24.45
N GLY A 396 -11.06 -13.60 25.76
CA GLY A 396 -10.83 -14.66 26.75
C GLY A 396 -9.35 -15.01 27.00
N SER A 397 -8.43 -14.19 26.50
CA SER A 397 -6.98 -14.25 26.73
C SER A 397 -6.43 -12.87 27.14
N LEU A 398 -5.15 -12.81 27.51
CA LEU A 398 -4.71 -11.92 28.58
C LEU A 398 -3.26 -11.44 28.37
N ILE A 399 -2.90 -10.15 28.29
CA ILE A 399 -3.61 -8.85 28.08
C ILE A 399 -2.63 -7.91 27.32
N GLU A 400 -3.13 -6.91 26.57
CA GLU A 400 -2.31 -5.73 26.20
C GLU A 400 -2.17 -4.81 27.43
N THR A 401 -0.97 -4.77 28.01
CA THR A 401 -0.67 -3.95 29.20
C THR A 401 -0.03 -2.64 28.78
N TRP A 402 -0.56 -1.55 29.31
CA TRP A 402 -0.03 -0.20 29.13
C TRP A 402 0.53 0.27 30.48
N GLU A 403 1.80 0.67 30.49
CA GLU A 403 2.55 1.16 31.66
C GLU A 403 2.90 2.66 31.51
#